data_AF-A0A5A7THH3-F1
#
_entry.id   AF-A0A5A7THH3-F1
#
_cell.length_a   1.000
_cell.length_b   1.000
_cell.length_c   1.000
_cell.angle_alpha   90.00
_cell.angle_beta   90.00
_cell.angle_gamma   90.00
#
_symmetry.space_group_name_H-M   'P 1'
#
loop_
_entity.id
_entity.type
_entity.pdbx_description
1 polymer ?
#
loop_
_entity_poly.entity_id
_entity_poly.type
_entity_poly.pdbx_seq_one_letter_code
_entity_poly.pdbx_strand_id
1 'polypeptide(L)'
;MIEIFYKCINEKNLKEMSTYISEDCLIEDTLFSEKFKGKKAAMSFIEKLTESMGPDMKFRIREVYERPPFMARAIWHLEWRNMEIPLAYGCTFIDIKDEERKTIQMVQIITELKLKAGHLLLAIMKLMTLLLAKHPTILEWLTKVSPQRWVKKISRSVYFSSGISWKAF
;
A
#
# COMPACT_ATOMS: atom_id res chain seq x y z
N MET A 1 1.07 3.71 17.50
CA MET A 1 0.64 2.49 16.74
C MET A 1 1.67 2.07 15.68
N ILE A 2 2.19 3.03 14.91
CA ILE A 2 3.16 2.75 13.84
C ILE A 2 4.45 2.06 14.34
N GLU A 3 4.94 2.46 15.51
CA GLU A 3 6.11 1.83 16.13
C GLU A 3 5.85 0.39 16.54
N ILE A 4 4.67 0.11 17.11
CA ILE A 4 4.24 -1.25 17.48
C ILE A 4 4.17 -2.13 16.23
N PHE A 5 3.59 -1.63 15.15
CA PHE A 5 3.50 -2.33 13.88
C PHE A 5 4.89 -2.74 13.37
N TYR A 6 5.83 -1.80 13.27
CA TYR A 6 7.18 -2.12 12.80
C TYR A 6 8.03 -2.92 13.80
N LYS A 7 7.80 -2.75 15.10
CA LYS A 7 8.40 -3.61 16.13
C LYS A 7 7.99 -5.06 15.89
N CYS A 8 6.69 -5.33 15.76
CA CYS A 8 6.20 -6.67 15.50
C CYS A 8 6.75 -7.28 14.21
N ILE A 9 6.88 -6.49 13.14
CA ILE A 9 7.49 -6.94 11.87
C ILE A 9 8.98 -7.27 12.07
N ASN A 10 9.75 -6.37 12.67
CA ASN A 10 11.19 -6.54 12.86
C ASN A 10 11.53 -7.71 13.79
N GLU A 11 10.72 -7.92 14.82
CA GLU A 11 10.84 -9.04 15.76
C GLU A 11 10.16 -10.32 15.26
N LYS A 12 9.47 -10.26 14.11
CA LYS A 12 8.65 -11.35 13.55
C LYS A 12 7.60 -11.89 14.53
N ASN A 13 7.09 -11.03 15.41
CA ASN A 13 6.12 -11.39 16.44
C ASN A 13 4.69 -11.33 15.89
N LEU A 14 4.32 -12.34 15.09
CA LEU A 14 2.99 -12.44 14.47
C LEU A 14 1.87 -12.57 15.51
N LYS A 15 2.16 -13.18 16.67
CA LYS A 15 1.21 -13.33 17.77
C LYS A 15 0.81 -11.97 18.31
N GLU A 16 1.78 -11.12 18.64
CA GLU A 16 1.54 -9.76 19.11
C GLU A 16 0.87 -8.91 18.01
N MET A 17 1.37 -8.97 16.77
CA MET A 17 0.75 -8.28 15.63
C MET A 17 -0.74 -8.57 15.52
N SER A 18 -1.15 -9.84 15.62
CA SER A 18 -2.55 -10.25 15.45
C SER A 18 -3.51 -9.61 16.45
N THR A 19 -3.02 -9.14 17.61
CA THR A 19 -3.83 -8.46 18.62
C THR A 19 -4.17 -7.02 18.24
N TYR A 20 -3.36 -6.42 17.36
CA TYR A 20 -3.54 -5.05 16.88
C TYR A 20 -4.25 -4.97 15.54
N ILE A 21 -4.46 -6.08 14.82
CA ILE A 21 -5.16 -6.09 13.52
C ILE A 21 -6.66 -6.30 13.71
N SER A 22 -7.49 -5.39 13.17
CA SER A 22 -8.95 -5.52 13.20
C SER A 22 -9.44 -6.66 12.30
N GLU A 23 -10.63 -7.22 12.56
CA GLU A 23 -11.19 -8.31 11.75
C GLU A 23 -11.42 -7.90 10.28
N ASP A 24 -11.79 -6.63 10.05
CA ASP A 24 -12.05 -6.01 8.76
C ASP A 24 -10.83 -5.28 8.16
N CYS A 25 -9.62 -5.52 8.69
CA CYS A 25 -8.41 -4.79 8.32
C CYS A 25 -8.14 -4.78 6.81
N LEU A 26 -7.71 -3.64 6.27
CA LEU A 26 -7.31 -3.47 4.88
C LEU A 26 -5.83 -3.11 4.76
N ILE A 27 -5.03 -3.93 4.08
CA ILE A 27 -3.66 -3.57 3.72
C ILE A 27 -3.59 -3.26 2.23
N GLU A 28 -3.04 -2.09 1.92
CA GLU A 28 -2.71 -1.64 0.58
C GLU A 28 -1.21 -1.41 0.50
N ASP A 29 -0.53 -2.08 -0.42
CA ASP A 29 0.87 -1.82 -0.71
C ASP A 29 1.00 -1.49 -2.20
N THR A 30 1.62 -0.36 -2.51
CA THR A 30 1.84 0.12 -3.88
C THR A 30 2.57 -0.87 -4.81
N LEU A 31 3.27 -1.86 -4.24
CA LEU A 31 3.92 -2.92 -5.01
C LEU A 31 2.96 -4.00 -5.51
N PHE A 32 1.73 -4.04 -4.99
CA PHE A 32 0.72 -5.03 -5.35
C PHE A 32 -0.51 -4.37 -5.99
N SER A 33 -1.06 -5.01 -7.02
CA SER A 33 -2.31 -4.55 -7.66
C SER A 33 -3.55 -4.81 -6.81
N GLU A 34 -3.49 -5.84 -5.95
CA GLU A 34 -4.59 -6.28 -5.11
C GLU A 34 -4.43 -5.77 -3.67
N LYS A 35 -5.55 -5.58 -2.99
CA LYS A 35 -5.59 -5.19 -1.58
C LYS A 35 -5.81 -6.43 -0.72
N PHE A 36 -5.13 -6.53 0.42
CA PHE A 36 -5.31 -7.63 1.36
C PHE A 36 -6.45 -7.29 2.32
N LYS A 37 -7.60 -7.95 2.14
CA LYS A 37 -8.85 -7.63 2.86
C LYS A 37 -9.13 -8.61 3.98
N GLY A 38 -9.44 -8.06 5.15
CA GLY A 38 -9.71 -8.80 6.38
C GLY A 38 -8.44 -9.30 7.07
N LYS A 39 -8.56 -9.55 8.37
CA LYS A 39 -7.46 -9.97 9.25
C LYS A 39 -6.66 -11.16 8.73
N LYS A 40 -7.33 -12.17 8.18
CA LYS A 40 -6.67 -13.38 7.66
C LYS A 40 -5.71 -13.03 6.50
N ALA A 41 -6.16 -12.22 5.55
CA ALA A 41 -5.33 -11.83 4.41
C ALA A 41 -4.21 -10.87 4.85
N ALA A 42 -4.53 -9.93 5.74
CA ALA A 42 -3.55 -9.00 6.32
C ALA A 42 -2.43 -9.75 7.05
N MET A 43 -2.77 -10.68 7.93
CA MET A 43 -1.79 -11.49 8.67
C MET A 43 -0.98 -12.40 7.75
N SER A 44 -1.59 -13.00 6.72
CA SER A 44 -0.85 -13.83 5.74
C SER A 44 0.15 -13.01 4.92
N PHE A 45 -0.18 -11.75 4.60
CA PHE A 45 0.76 -10.83 3.97
C PHE A 45 1.92 -10.49 4.91
N ILE A 46 1.64 -10.13 6.17
CA ILE A 46 2.66 -9.79 7.16
C ILE A 46 3.58 -10.99 7.42
N GLU A 47 3.04 -12.20 7.53
CA GLU A 47 3.81 -13.44 7.65
C GLU A 47 4.80 -13.60 6.50
N LYS A 48 4.32 -13.58 5.25
CA LYS A 48 5.18 -13.67 4.06
C LYS A 48 6.24 -12.57 4.00
N LEU A 49 5.89 -11.35 4.41
CA LEU A 49 6.83 -10.24 4.52
C LEU A 49 7.94 -10.58 5.53
N THR A 50 7.59 -10.99 6.74
CA THR A 50 8.55 -11.32 7.80
C THR A 50 9.43 -12.53 7.47
N GLU A 51 8.90 -13.53 6.76
CA GLU A 51 9.67 -14.66 6.23
C GLU A 51 10.69 -14.19 5.18
N SER A 52 10.26 -13.34 4.25
CA SER A 52 11.11 -12.83 3.16
C SER A 52 12.24 -11.91 3.64
N MET A 53 12.08 -11.27 4.80
CA MET A 53 13.08 -10.38 5.39
C MET A 53 14.32 -11.13 5.91
N GLY A 54 14.20 -12.40 6.28
CA GLY A 54 15.30 -13.12 6.96
C GLY A 54 15.67 -12.48 8.32
N PRO A 55 16.78 -12.90 8.95
CA PRO A 55 17.10 -12.48 10.33
C PRO A 55 17.64 -11.04 10.45
N ASP A 56 18.32 -10.56 9.40
CA ASP A 56 19.18 -9.37 9.47
C ASP A 56 18.52 -8.10 8.91
N MET A 57 17.43 -8.25 8.14
CA MET A 57 16.70 -7.12 7.54
C MET A 57 15.73 -6.51 8.56
N LYS A 58 15.72 -5.19 8.67
CA LYS A 58 14.80 -4.45 9.54
C LYS A 58 14.30 -3.16 8.89
N PHE A 59 13.09 -2.77 9.22
CA PHE A 59 12.59 -1.43 8.99
C PHE A 59 13.10 -0.49 10.10
N ARG A 60 13.80 0.57 9.70
CA ARG A 60 14.19 1.66 10.59
C ARG A 60 13.26 2.84 10.36
N ILE A 61 12.56 3.25 11.42
CA ILE A 61 11.73 4.45 11.39
C ILE A 61 12.64 5.68 11.46
N ARG A 62 12.47 6.61 10.53
CA ARG A 62 13.15 7.92 10.51
C ARG A 62 12.32 8.99 11.19
N GLU A 63 11.06 9.06 10.81
CA GLU A 63 10.13 10.09 11.28
C GLU A 63 8.76 9.47 11.55
N VAL A 64 8.10 9.97 12.58
CA VAL A 64 6.75 9.57 12.98
C VAL A 64 5.86 10.80 12.99
N TYR A 65 4.67 10.67 12.42
CA TYR A 65 3.63 11.69 12.45
C TYR A 65 2.35 11.05 12.99
N GLU A 66 1.94 11.46 14.20
CA GLU A 66 0.69 10.98 14.79
C GLU A 66 -0.34 12.10 14.79
N ARG A 67 -1.58 11.73 14.43
CA ARG A 67 -2.77 12.53 14.70
C ARG A 67 -3.69 11.69 15.59
N PRO A 68 -3.42 11.65 16.90
CA PRO A 68 -4.21 10.85 17.82
C PRO A 68 -5.68 11.29 17.80
N PRO A 69 -6.62 10.36 18.05
CA PRO A 69 -6.43 8.93 18.28
C PRO A 69 -6.43 8.06 16.99
N PHE A 70 -6.70 8.63 15.82
CA PHE A 70 -7.17 7.87 14.66
C PHE A 70 -6.12 7.54 13.61
N MET A 71 -4.96 8.20 13.61
CA MET A 71 -4.02 8.05 12.51
C MET A 71 -2.57 8.15 12.97
N ALA A 72 -1.73 7.27 12.45
CA ALA A 72 -0.28 7.30 12.62
C ALA A 72 0.41 7.10 11.28
N ARG A 73 1.56 7.74 11.09
CA ARG A 73 2.33 7.64 9.86
C ARG A 73 3.81 7.56 10.18
N ALA A 74 4.57 6.88 9.35
CA ALA A 74 6.03 6.89 9.45
C ALA A 74 6.68 6.97 8.08
N ILE A 75 7.84 7.60 8.07
CA ILE A 75 8.85 7.45 7.01
C ILE A 75 9.88 6.46 7.52
N TRP A 76 10.24 5.49 6.69
CA TRP A 76 11.16 4.42 7.06
C TRP A 76 12.17 4.13 5.94
N HIS A 77 13.25 3.45 6.31
CA HIS A 77 14.18 2.80 5.39
C HIS A 77 14.46 1.37 5.82
N LEU A 78 14.89 0.53 4.89
CA LEU A 78 15.39 -0.80 5.21
C LEU A 78 16.87 -0.77 5.58
N GLU A 79 17.21 -1.52 6.62
CA GLU A 79 18.58 -1.78 7.04
C GLU A 79 18.85 -3.28 6.99
N TRP A 80 20.06 -3.65 6.57
CA TRP A 80 20.60 -4.99 6.74
C TRP A 80 21.83 -4.92 7.65
N ARG A 81 21.81 -5.62 8.79
CA ARG A 81 22.89 -5.56 9.80
C ARG A 81 23.27 -4.12 10.21
N ASN A 82 22.26 -3.27 10.41
CA ASN A 82 22.40 -1.84 10.71
C ASN A 82 23.08 -1.01 9.61
N MET A 83 23.22 -1.57 8.40
CA MET A 83 23.64 -0.83 7.21
C MET A 83 22.40 -0.44 6.41
N GLU A 84 22.23 0.84 6.16
CA GLU A 84 21.15 1.36 5.33
C GLU A 84 21.26 0.83 3.90
N ILE A 85 20.16 0.27 3.38
CA ILE A 85 20.08 -0.19 2.01
C ILE A 85 19.72 0.99 1.11
N PRO A 86 20.55 1.32 0.11
CA PRO A 86 20.25 2.41 -0.81
C PRO A 86 18.92 2.17 -1.55
N LEU A 87 18.11 3.22 -1.65
CA LEU A 87 16.85 3.24 -2.39
C LEU A 87 15.80 2.25 -1.88
N ALA A 88 15.85 1.96 -0.58
CA ALA A 88 14.88 1.09 0.10
C ALA A 88 14.14 1.88 1.18
N TYR A 89 13.59 3.03 0.78
CA TYR A 89 12.79 3.91 1.63
C TYR A 89 11.31 3.71 1.33
N GLY A 90 10.49 4.11 2.28
CA GLY A 90 9.06 4.17 2.07
C GLY A 90 8.38 4.98 3.16
N CYS A 91 7.06 5.04 3.03
CA CYS A 91 6.22 5.58 4.08
C CYS A 91 5.00 4.70 4.28
N THR A 92 4.50 4.73 5.50
CA THR A 92 3.34 3.94 5.89
C THR A 92 2.36 4.80 6.63
N PHE A 93 1.09 4.63 6.29
CA PHE A 93 -0.05 5.30 6.89
C PHE A 93 -0.90 4.22 7.55
N ILE A 94 -1.27 4.45 8.80
CA ILE A 94 -2.12 3.56 9.58
C ILE A 94 -3.33 4.35 10.05
N ASP A 95 -4.50 3.84 9.71
CA ASP A 95 -5.77 4.28 10.29
C ASP A 95 -6.15 3.31 11.42
N ILE A 96 -6.52 3.90 12.55
CA ILE A 96 -6.81 3.22 13.80
C ILE A 96 -8.31 3.28 14.04
N LYS A 97 -8.92 2.11 14.21
CA LYS A 97 -10.30 1.98 14.68
C LYS A 97 -10.33 2.27 16.18
N ASP A 98 -11.10 3.30 16.55
CA ASP A 98 -11.28 3.71 17.94
C ASP A 98 -12.38 2.88 18.62
N GLU A 99 -12.06 1.61 18.88
CA GLU A 99 -12.81 0.72 19.78
C GLU A 99 -12.05 0.56 21.12
N GLU A 100 -12.61 -0.16 22.09
CA GLU A 100 -12.01 -0.36 23.44
C GLU A 100 -10.52 -0.78 23.43
N ARG A 101 -10.04 -1.43 22.36
CA ARG A 101 -8.67 -1.94 22.24
C ARG A 101 -7.78 -1.24 21.19
N LYS A 102 -8.24 -0.18 20.51
CA LYS A 102 -7.52 0.55 19.44
C LYS A 102 -6.82 -0.39 18.44
N THR A 103 -7.55 -0.83 17.42
CA THR A 103 -7.01 -1.75 16.40
C THR A 103 -6.71 -1.04 15.09
N ILE A 104 -5.79 -1.59 14.29
CA ILE A 104 -5.42 -1.15 12.96
C ILE A 104 -6.54 -1.54 12.00
N GLN A 105 -7.22 -0.54 11.45
CA GLN A 105 -8.27 -0.72 10.46
C GLN A 105 -7.70 -0.76 9.04
N MET A 106 -6.71 0.09 8.76
CA MET A 106 -6.11 0.18 7.44
C MET A 106 -4.63 0.47 7.53
N VAL A 107 -3.86 -0.15 6.65
CA VAL A 107 -2.43 0.12 6.44
C VAL A 107 -2.23 0.42 4.97
N GLN A 108 -1.67 1.59 4.66
CA GLN A 108 -1.22 1.92 3.33
C GLN A 108 0.30 2.05 3.33
N ILE A 109 0.97 1.27 2.48
CA ILE A 109 2.42 1.20 2.34
C ILE A 109 2.80 1.72 0.96
N ILE A 110 3.64 2.75 0.94
CA ILE A 110 4.20 3.34 -0.27
C ILE A 110 5.70 3.10 -0.22
N THR A 111 6.20 2.30 -1.16
CA THR A 111 7.62 1.96 -1.24
C THR A 111 8.26 2.71 -2.40
N GLU A 112 9.44 3.31 -2.20
CA GLU A 112 10.19 3.93 -3.29
C GLU A 112 10.56 2.87 -4.33
N LEU A 113 10.21 3.14 -5.60
CA LEU A 113 10.64 2.30 -6.71
C LEU A 113 12.10 2.59 -7.02
N LYS A 114 12.92 1.54 -7.21
CA LYS A 114 14.35 1.63 -7.53
C LYS A 114 14.67 2.44 -8.79
N LEU A 115 13.67 2.72 -9.64
CA LEU A 115 13.85 3.46 -10.88
C LEU A 115 13.69 4.97 -10.65
N LYS A 116 14.82 5.67 -10.54
CA LYS A 116 14.86 7.14 -10.51
C LYS A 116 14.71 7.75 -11.91
N ALA A 117 13.54 7.59 -12.51
CA ALA A 117 13.21 8.12 -13.84
C ALA A 117 12.69 9.58 -13.81
N GLY A 118 13.11 10.38 -12.82
CA GLY A 118 12.57 11.74 -12.60
C GLY A 118 12.68 12.63 -13.84
N HIS A 119 13.84 12.66 -14.50
CA HIS A 119 14.02 13.45 -15.72
C HIS A 119 13.14 12.96 -16.88
N LEU A 120 12.94 11.65 -17.02
CA LEU A 120 12.07 11.08 -18.04
C LEU A 120 10.59 11.44 -17.78
N LEU A 121 10.14 11.33 -16.53
CA LEU A 121 8.80 11.75 -16.12
C LEU A 121 8.57 13.24 -16.40
N LEU A 122 9.53 14.10 -16.06
CA LEU A 122 9.49 15.53 -16.34
C LEU A 122 9.42 15.82 -17.85
N ALA A 123 10.21 15.10 -18.66
CA ALA A 123 10.17 15.24 -20.11
C ALA A 123 8.80 14.83 -20.70
N ILE A 124 8.23 13.72 -20.23
CA ILE A 124 6.90 13.27 -20.62
C ILE A 124 5.84 14.30 -20.21
N MET A 125 5.88 14.80 -18.98
CA MET A 125 4.95 15.83 -18.53
C MET A 125 5.04 17.10 -19.39
N LYS A 126 6.25 17.58 -19.69
CA LYS A 126 6.47 18.74 -20.56
C LYS A 126 5.87 18.51 -21.95
N LEU A 127 6.07 17.33 -22.52
CA LEU A 127 5.49 16.96 -23.81
C LEU A 127 3.96 16.93 -23.74
N MET A 128 3.38 16.33 -22.70
CA MET A 128 1.93 16.30 -22.49
C MET A 128 1.36 17.71 -22.35
N THR A 129 1.99 18.59 -21.57
CA THR A 129 1.55 19.99 -21.42
C THR A 129 1.57 20.72 -22.76
N LEU A 130 2.60 20.55 -23.58
CA LEU A 130 2.67 21.15 -24.92
C LEU A 130 1.57 20.61 -25.85
N LEU A 131 1.34 19.29 -25.83
CA LEU A 131 0.29 18.66 -26.65
C LEU A 131 -1.11 19.12 -26.22
N LEU A 132 -1.38 19.20 -24.92
CA LEU A 132 -2.64 19.67 -24.37
C LEU A 132 -2.85 21.18 -24.63
N ALA A 133 -1.79 21.99 -24.55
CA ALA A 133 -1.86 23.41 -24.88
C ALA A 133 -2.17 23.64 -26.36
N LYS A 134 -1.60 22.81 -27.25
CA LYS A 134 -1.82 22.90 -28.70
C LYS A 134 -3.18 22.31 -29.12
N HIS A 135 -3.66 21.30 -28.42
CA HIS A 135 -4.87 20.55 -28.74
C HIS A 135 -5.66 20.19 -27.47
N PRO A 136 -6.41 21.15 -26.89
CA PRO A 136 -7.12 20.96 -25.62
C PRO A 136 -8.20 19.86 -25.68
N THR A 137 -8.72 19.56 -26.88
CA THR A 137 -9.65 18.46 -27.16
C THR A 137 -9.08 17.06 -26.86
N ILE A 138 -7.76 16.90 -26.76
CA ILE A 138 -7.11 15.63 -26.37
C ILE A 138 -7.43 15.29 -24.90
N LEU A 139 -7.60 16.29 -24.01
CA LEU A 139 -7.96 16.05 -22.61
C LEU A 139 -9.36 15.45 -22.49
N GLU A 140 -10.31 15.92 -23.30
CA GLU A 140 -11.67 15.38 -23.36
C GLU A 140 -11.71 13.95 -23.89
N TRP A 141 -10.82 13.61 -24.83
CA TRP A 141 -10.68 12.25 -25.34
C TRP A 141 -10.04 11.32 -24.30
N LEU A 142 -8.95 11.74 -23.64
CA LEU A 142 -8.24 10.94 -22.63
C LEU A 142 -9.13 10.61 -21.41
N THR A 143 -9.92 11.58 -20.95
CA THR A 143 -10.89 11.38 -19.86
C THR A 143 -11.99 10.40 -20.26
N LYS A 144 -12.45 10.43 -21.52
CA LYS A 144 -13.42 9.45 -22.08
C LYS A 144 -12.83 8.05 -22.29
N VAL A 145 -11.53 7.95 -22.54
CA VAL A 145 -10.80 6.68 -22.80
C VAL A 145 -10.23 6.05 -21.53
N SER A 146 -10.26 6.75 -20.39
CA SER A 146 -9.63 6.30 -19.15
C SER A 146 -9.94 4.83 -18.77
N PRO A 147 -8.98 4.09 -18.17
CA PRO A 147 -9.05 2.63 -18.02
C PRO A 147 -10.22 2.11 -17.19
N GLN A 148 -10.94 2.98 -16.47
CA GLN A 148 -12.07 2.59 -15.62
C GLN A 148 -13.17 1.84 -16.39
N ARG A 149 -13.33 2.06 -17.70
CA ARG A 149 -14.31 1.33 -18.53
C ARG A 149 -13.85 -0.08 -18.92
N TRP A 150 -12.55 -0.28 -19.09
CA TRP A 150 -11.95 -1.52 -19.61
C TRP A 150 -11.70 -2.50 -18.47
N VAL A 151 -11.21 -1.99 -17.33
CA VAL A 151 -11.06 -2.73 -16.07
C VAL A 151 -12.42 -3.23 -15.55
N LYS A 152 -13.50 -2.43 -15.66
CA LYS A 152 -14.88 -2.87 -15.33
C LYS A 152 -15.46 -3.90 -16.30
N LYS A 153 -15.04 -3.91 -17.57
CA LYS A 153 -15.49 -4.89 -18.57
C LYS A 153 -14.80 -6.23 -18.37
N ILE A 154 -13.49 -6.22 -18.11
CA ILE A 154 -12.71 -7.44 -17.84
C ILE A 154 -13.20 -8.08 -16.52
N SER A 155 -13.45 -7.29 -15.47
CA SER A 155 -14.02 -7.85 -14.23
C SER A 155 -15.41 -8.44 -14.45
N ARG A 156 -16.32 -7.77 -15.19
CA ARG A 156 -17.65 -8.31 -15.52
C ARG A 156 -17.60 -9.59 -16.37
N SER A 157 -16.65 -9.72 -17.30
CA SER A 157 -16.50 -10.94 -18.11
C SER A 157 -15.96 -12.11 -17.30
N VAL A 158 -15.10 -11.87 -16.31
CA VAL A 158 -14.62 -12.91 -15.38
C VAL A 158 -15.75 -13.37 -14.44
N TYR A 159 -16.63 -12.46 -13.99
CA TYR A 159 -17.82 -12.84 -13.21
C TYR A 159 -18.88 -13.62 -14.02
N PHE A 160 -18.91 -13.48 -15.35
CA PHE A 160 -19.87 -14.20 -16.20
C PHE A 160 -19.38 -15.58 -16.63
N SER A 161 -18.06 -15.80 -16.69
CA SER A 161 -17.47 -17.11 -17.02
C SER A 161 -17.27 -18.02 -15.81
N SER A 162 -17.33 -17.49 -14.57
CA SER A 162 -17.12 -18.28 -13.35
C SER A 162 -18.39 -18.60 -12.57
N GLY A 163 -19.58 -18.55 -13.19
CA GLY A 163 -20.79 -19.28 -12.74
C GLY A 163 -21.15 -19.26 -11.25
N ILE A 164 -20.85 -18.19 -10.51
CA ILE A 164 -21.15 -18.09 -9.07
C ILE A 164 -22.20 -17.00 -8.88
N SER A 165 -23.46 -17.45 -8.86
CA SER A 165 -24.60 -16.69 -8.37
C SER A 165 -24.53 -16.64 -6.85
N TRP A 166 -24.47 -15.43 -6.27
CA TRP A 166 -24.98 -15.22 -4.91
C TRP A 166 -25.99 -14.08 -4.89
N LYS A 167 -27.17 -14.42 -4.36
CA LYS A 167 -28.24 -13.49 -3.97
C LYS A 167 -27.92 -12.91 -2.59
N ALA A 168 -28.09 -11.60 -2.50
CA ALA A 168 -28.52 -10.78 -1.35
C ALA A 168 -27.65 -10.66 -0.08
N PHE A 169 -27.76 -9.44 0.49
CA PHE A 169 -27.25 -8.84 1.74
C PHE A 169 -25.82 -8.29 1.75
#